data_AF-A0A1T5GMJ3-F1
#
_entry.id   AF-A0A1T5GMJ3-F1
#
_cell.length_a   1.000
_cell.length_b   1.000
_cell.length_c   1.000
_cell.angle_alpha   90.00
_cell.angle_beta   90.00
_cell.angle_gamma   90.00
#
_symmetry.space_group_name_H-M   'P 1'
#
loop_
_entity.id
_entity.type
_entity.pdbx_description
1 polymer ?
#
loop_
_entity_poly.entity_id
_entity_poly.type
_entity_poly.pdbx_seq_one_letter_code
_entity_poly.pdbx_strand_id
1 'polypeptide(L)'
;MTKGNIRKTVLSLSNETFKHYLLLRYVNDSADPKWKRLSFVSTELIGPEVWIQLHNYARADVESQGGRLIGYELVDEKLVRHDSINSDAWPANWMWVIQKRDN
;
A
#
# COMPACT_ATOMS: atom_id res chain seq x y z
N MET A 1 -23.65 -28.24 0.88
CA MET A 1 -22.48 -27.44 0.45
C MET A 1 -21.96 -26.67 1.66
N THR A 2 -20.92 -27.18 2.30
CA THR A 2 -20.23 -26.51 3.40
C THR A 2 -19.55 -25.25 2.85
N LYS A 3 -19.87 -24.07 3.41
CA LYS A 3 -19.16 -22.82 3.14
C LYS A 3 -17.69 -23.03 3.53
N GLY A 4 -16.82 -23.27 2.55
CA GLY A 4 -15.38 -23.32 2.78
C GLY A 4 -14.94 -22.03 3.46
N ASN A 5 -14.28 -22.17 4.61
CA ASN A 5 -13.81 -21.04 5.40
C ASN A 5 -12.65 -20.39 4.62
N ILE A 6 -12.95 -19.41 3.76
CA ILE A 6 -11.94 -18.69 2.97
C ILE A 6 -11.01 -18.00 3.95
N ARG A 7 -9.83 -18.59 4.15
CA ARG A 7 -8.82 -18.04 5.03
C ARG A 7 -8.30 -16.74 4.41
N LYS A 8 -8.13 -15.72 5.24
CA LYS A 8 -7.70 -14.39 4.82
C LYS A 8 -6.38 -14.09 5.48
N THR A 9 -5.37 -13.82 4.68
CA THR A 9 -4.12 -13.24 5.16
C THR A 9 -4.30 -11.73 5.31
N VAL A 10 -3.93 -11.20 6.48
CA VAL A 10 -3.96 -9.78 6.79
C VAL A 10 -2.55 -9.34 7.17
N LEU A 11 -2.03 -8.34 6.48
CA LEU A 11 -0.76 -7.69 6.79
C LEU A 11 -1.02 -6.24 7.17
N SER A 12 -0.61 -5.84 8.38
CA SER A 12 -0.65 -4.46 8.86
C SER A 12 0.74 -3.86 8.87
N LEU A 13 0.88 -2.66 8.29
CA LEU A 13 2.15 -1.97 8.11
C LEU A 13 2.04 -0.55 8.66
N SER A 14 3.05 -0.10 9.40
CA SER A 14 3.22 1.32 9.68
C SER A 14 3.47 2.09 8.37
N ASN A 15 3.40 3.41 8.42
CA ASN A 15 3.64 4.21 7.23
C ASN A 15 5.03 3.97 6.61
N GLU A 16 6.08 3.92 7.44
CA GLU A 16 7.45 3.72 6.98
C GLU A 16 7.69 2.31 6.46
N THR A 17 7.14 1.30 7.15
CA THR A 17 7.21 -0.09 6.66
C THR A 17 6.43 -0.26 5.36
N PHE A 18 5.34 0.47 5.16
CA PHE A 18 4.58 0.45 3.92
C PHE A 18 5.33 1.08 2.74
N LYS A 19 5.97 2.24 2.94
CA LYS A 19 6.87 2.83 1.93
C LYS A 19 7.97 1.85 1.52
N HIS A 20 8.60 1.22 2.51
CA HIS A 20 9.63 0.22 2.24
C HIS A 20 9.07 -0.99 1.46
N TYR A 21 7.89 -1.48 1.84
CA TYR A 21 7.17 -2.52 1.08
C TYR A 21 6.93 -2.11 -0.38
N LEU A 22 6.49 -0.87 -0.64
CA LEU A 22 6.25 -0.39 -2.00
C LEU A 22 7.54 -0.42 -2.84
N LEU A 23 8.66 0.02 -2.28
CA LEU A 23 9.94 0.00 -2.97
C LEU A 23 10.42 -1.43 -3.25
N LEU A 24 10.41 -2.31 -2.25
CA LEU A 24 10.82 -3.70 -2.44
C LEU A 24 9.94 -4.41 -3.46
N ARG A 25 8.62 -4.21 -3.40
CA ARG A 25 7.67 -4.96 -4.21
C ARG A 25 7.57 -4.45 -5.64
N TYR A 26 7.68 -3.14 -5.85
CA TYR A 26 7.34 -2.50 -7.13
C TYR A 26 8.48 -1.68 -7.75
N VAL A 27 9.58 -1.45 -7.05
CA VAL A 27 10.73 -0.69 -7.57
C VAL A 27 11.95 -1.57 -7.80
N ASN A 28 12.34 -2.38 -6.80
CA ASN A 28 13.62 -3.10 -6.78
C ASN A 28 13.91 -3.89 -8.07
N ASP A 29 12.91 -4.62 -8.56
CA ASP A 29 13.04 -5.48 -9.75
C ASP A 29 12.13 -5.00 -10.91
N SER A 30 11.75 -3.73 -10.93
CA SER A 30 10.86 -3.20 -11.96
C SER A 30 11.54 -3.13 -13.33
N ALA A 31 10.84 -3.67 -14.34
CA ALA A 31 11.19 -3.48 -15.74
C ALA A 31 10.77 -2.08 -16.26
N ASP A 32 9.81 -1.41 -15.60
CA ASP A 32 9.39 -0.06 -15.95
C ASP A 32 10.50 0.95 -15.56
N PRO A 33 11.10 1.67 -16.55
CA PRO A 33 12.13 2.67 -16.29
C PRO A 33 11.70 3.76 -15.31
N LYS A 34 10.39 4.09 -15.26
CA LYS A 34 9.82 5.08 -14.34
C LYS A 34 10.05 4.69 -12.88
N TRP A 35 9.91 3.42 -12.56
CA TRP A 35 10.11 2.90 -11.21
C TRP A 35 11.56 2.55 -10.96
N LYS A 36 12.24 1.96 -11.94
CA LYS A 36 13.64 1.54 -11.81
C LYS A 36 14.57 2.69 -11.40
N ARG A 37 14.34 3.92 -11.89
CA ARG A 37 15.13 5.10 -11.46
C ARG A 37 15.06 5.39 -9.96
N LEU A 38 14.01 4.94 -9.26
CA LEU A 38 13.84 5.15 -7.82
C LEU A 38 14.71 4.21 -6.98
N SER A 39 15.29 3.15 -7.55
CA SER A 39 16.11 2.18 -6.79
C SER A 39 17.37 2.78 -6.16
N PHE A 40 17.80 3.95 -6.64
CA PHE A 40 18.99 4.67 -6.18
C PHE A 40 18.65 5.98 -5.45
N VAL A 41 17.37 6.32 -5.32
CA VAL A 41 16.91 7.56 -4.69
C VAL A 41 16.61 7.29 -3.22
N SER A 42 17.16 8.12 -2.34
CA SER A 42 16.84 8.02 -0.91
C SER A 42 15.38 8.33 -0.64
N THR A 43 14.76 7.59 0.29
CA THR A 43 13.31 7.63 0.57
C THR A 43 12.77 9.03 0.87
N GLU A 44 13.56 9.85 1.55
CA GLU A 44 13.25 11.23 1.94
C GLU A 44 13.27 12.22 0.78
N LEU A 45 13.87 11.85 -0.35
CA LEU A 45 13.88 12.65 -1.59
C LEU A 45 12.74 12.26 -2.54
N ILE A 46 11.99 11.19 -2.23
CA ILE A 46 10.85 10.76 -3.04
C ILE A 46 9.64 11.64 -2.68
N GLY A 47 9.17 12.40 -3.67
CA GLY A 47 8.02 13.29 -3.53
C GLY A 47 6.71 12.58 -3.18
N PRO A 48 5.77 13.25 -2.47
CA PRO A 48 4.47 12.69 -2.13
C PRO A 48 3.69 12.12 -3.32
N GLU A 49 3.77 12.78 -4.47
CA GLU A 49 3.12 12.38 -5.72
C GLU A 49 3.60 11.02 -6.23
N VAL A 50 4.89 10.71 -6.04
CA VAL A 50 5.47 9.42 -6.42
C VAL A 50 4.97 8.32 -5.49
N TRP A 51 4.88 8.60 -4.19
CA TRP A 51 4.32 7.67 -3.21
C TRP A 51 2.84 7.37 -3.48
N ILE A 52 2.05 8.38 -3.80
CA ILE A 52 0.64 8.23 -4.17
C ILE A 52 0.51 7.36 -5.43
N GLN A 53 1.36 7.57 -6.44
CA GLN A 53 1.34 6.75 -7.64
C GLN A 53 1.73 5.29 -7.36
N LEU A 54 2.75 5.06 -6.53
CA LEU A 54 3.13 3.70 -6.09
C LEU A 54 2.01 3.02 -5.29
N HIS A 55 1.36 3.75 -4.39
CA HIS A 55 0.19 3.27 -3.65
C HIS A 55 -0.94 2.87 -4.62
N ASN A 56 -1.26 3.71 -5.60
CA ASN A 56 -2.33 3.42 -6.55
C ASN A 56 -2.01 2.19 -7.41
N TYR A 57 -0.74 2.02 -7.80
CA TYR A 57 -0.27 0.83 -8.50
C TYR A 57 -0.40 -0.42 -7.61
N ALA A 58 0.07 -0.35 -6.37
CA ALA A 58 -0.03 -1.44 -5.40
C ALA A 58 -1.46 -1.84 -5.10
N ARG A 59 -2.35 -0.86 -4.98
CA ARG A 59 -3.79 -1.08 -4.79
C ARG A 59 -4.37 -1.87 -5.96
N ALA A 60 -4.14 -1.40 -7.19
CA ALA A 60 -4.65 -2.06 -8.39
C ALA A 60 -4.15 -3.52 -8.49
N ASP A 61 -2.86 -3.76 -8.20
CA ASP A 61 -2.29 -5.10 -8.14
C ASP A 61 -2.99 -5.98 -7.09
N VAL A 62 -3.13 -5.50 -5.85
CA VAL A 62 -3.78 -6.24 -4.76
C VAL A 62 -5.26 -6.53 -5.08
N GLU A 63 -5.99 -5.55 -5.62
CA GLU A 63 -7.41 -5.70 -5.96
C GLU A 63 -7.62 -6.64 -7.15
N SER A 64 -6.70 -6.65 -8.13
CA SER A 64 -6.75 -7.60 -9.26
C SER A 64 -6.64 -9.07 -8.82
N GLN A 65 -6.01 -9.31 -7.67
CA GLN A 65 -5.88 -10.63 -7.04
C GLN A 65 -7.04 -10.94 -6.06
N GLY A 66 -8.11 -10.13 -6.06
CA GLY A 66 -9.26 -10.28 -5.17
C GLY A 66 -8.99 -9.86 -3.71
N GLY A 67 -7.88 -9.16 -3.47
CA GLY A 67 -7.50 -8.57 -2.20
C GLY A 67 -8.03 -7.14 -2.01
N ARG A 68 -7.58 -6.48 -0.94
CA ARG A 68 -7.85 -5.07 -0.63
C ARG A 68 -6.64 -4.41 -0.01
N LEU A 69 -6.40 -3.14 -0.36
CA LEU A 69 -5.42 -2.27 0.27
C LEU A 69 -6.16 -1.10 0.91
N ILE A 70 -6.01 -0.93 2.22
CA ILE A 70 -6.83 -0.02 3.03
C ILE A 70 -5.91 0.83 3.92
N GLY A 71 -6.14 2.14 3.95
CA GLY A 71 -5.53 3.04 4.92
C GLY A 71 -6.40 3.18 6.18
N TYR A 72 -5.77 3.29 7.34
CA TYR A 72 -6.43 3.57 8.60
C TYR A 72 -5.75 4.72 9.33
N GLU A 73 -6.54 5.62 9.87
CA GLU A 73 -6.10 6.79 10.62
C GLU A 73 -6.75 6.80 12.00
N LEU A 74 -6.00 7.15 13.04
CA LEU A 74 -6.57 7.35 14.37
C LEU A 74 -6.92 8.84 14.55
N VAL A 75 -8.20 9.16 14.63
CA VAL A 75 -8.73 10.52 14.82
C VAL A 75 -9.64 10.51 16.05
N ASP A 76 -9.33 11.33 17.06
CA ASP A 76 -10.09 11.40 18.32
C ASP A 76 -10.35 10.01 18.93
N GLU A 77 -9.29 9.20 19.03
CA GLU A 77 -9.32 7.81 19.53
C GLU A 77 -10.19 6.84 18.71
N LYS A 78 -10.66 7.25 17.53
CA LYS A 78 -11.45 6.42 16.61
C LYS A 78 -10.65 6.07 15.37
N LEU A 79 -10.77 4.82 14.95
CA LEU A 79 -10.13 4.34 13.73
C LEU A 79 -11.01 4.69 12.52
N VAL A 80 -10.52 5.61 11.69
CA VAL A 80 -11.14 6.02 10.43
C VAL A 80 -10.55 5.20 9.29
N ARG A 81 -11.42 4.59 8.48
CA ARG A 81 -11.03 3.80 7.30
C ARG A 81 -10.99 4.69 6.08
N HIS A 82 -9.88 4.64 5.36
CA HIS A 82 -9.68 5.33 4.09
C HIS A 82 -9.46 4.31 2.98
N ASP A 83 -10.35 4.34 1.99
CA ASP A 83 -10.15 3.52 0.80
C ASP A 83 -9.06 4.13 -0.07
N SER A 84 -9.12 5.40 -0.44
CA SER A 84 -8.13 6.07 -1.31
C SER A 84 -7.43 7.26 -0.64
N ILE A 85 -6.26 7.64 -1.17
CA ILE A 85 -5.63 8.92 -0.86
C ILE A 85 -6.27 9.96 -1.78
N ASN A 86 -7.12 10.83 -1.23
CA ASN A 86 -7.82 11.90 -1.96
C ASN A 86 -7.17 13.26 -1.70
N SER A 87 -5.85 13.30 -1.68
CA SER A 87 -5.03 14.48 -1.37
C SER A 87 -3.76 14.45 -2.22
N ASP A 88 -3.19 15.62 -2.48
CA ASP A 88 -1.88 15.76 -3.12
C ASP A 88 -0.71 15.47 -2.15
N ALA A 89 -1.02 15.30 -0.85
CA ALA A 89 -0.04 14.97 0.19
C ALA A 89 -0.13 13.50 0.61
N TRP A 90 1.03 12.91 0.88
CA TRP A 90 1.13 11.57 1.45
C TRP A 90 0.66 11.58 2.92
N PRO A 91 -0.25 10.69 3.32
CA PRO A 91 -0.74 10.67 4.69
C PRO A 91 0.32 10.10 5.65
N ALA A 92 0.92 10.99 6.45
CA ALA A 92 2.04 10.65 7.34
C ALA A 92 1.63 9.73 8.51
N ASN A 93 0.37 9.80 8.94
CA ASN A 93 -0.17 9.19 10.15
C ASN A 93 -1.04 7.95 9.89
N TRP A 94 -1.05 7.43 8.66
CA TRP A 94 -1.84 6.24 8.33
C TRP A 94 -1.09 4.94 8.62
N MET A 95 -1.87 3.94 9.01
CA MET A 95 -1.49 2.53 8.99
C MET A 95 -2.10 1.86 7.76
N TRP A 96 -1.35 0.98 7.13
CA TRP A 96 -1.76 0.33 5.89
C TRP A 96 -2.08 -1.14 6.13
N VAL A 97 -3.22 -1.59 5.64
CA VAL A 97 -3.68 -2.97 5.77
C VAL A 97 -3.86 -3.58 4.38
N ILE A 98 -3.15 -4.67 4.12
CA ILE A 98 -3.29 -5.49 2.92
C ILE A 98 -4.05 -6.76 3.32
N GLN A 99 -5.21 -6.98 2.71
CA GLN A 99 -6.01 -8.18 2.90
C GLN A 99 -5.98 -9.00 1.61
N LYS A 100 -5.59 -10.27 1.71
CA LYS A 100 -5.60 -11.20 0.57
C LYS A 100 -6.46 -12.42 0.90
N ARG A 101 -7.08 -12.99 -0.12
CA ARG A 101 -7.68 -14.33 0.01
C ARG A 101 -6.57 -15.35 -0.09
N ASP A 102 -6.57 -16.33 0.79
CA ASP A 102 -5.67 -17.47 0.64
C ASP A 102 -6.20 -18.29 -0.54
N ASN A 103 -5.33 -18.52 -1.53
CA ASN A 103 -5.58 -19.47 -2.62
C ASN A 103 -5.41 -20.90 -2.10
#